data_AF-A0A2L2YPL4-F1
#
_entry.id   AF-A0A2L2YPL4-F1
#
_cell.length_a   1.000
_cell.length_b   1.000
_cell.length_c   1.000
_cell.angle_alpha   90.00
_cell.angle_beta   90.00
_cell.angle_gamma   90.00
#
_symmetry.space_group_name_H-M   'P 1'
#
loop_
_entity.id
_entity.type
_entity.pdbx_description
1 polymer ?
#
loop_
_entity_poly.entity_id
_entity_poly.type
_entity_poly.pdbx_seq_one_letter_code
_entity_poly.pdbx_strand_id
1 'polypeptide(L)'
;VGACLSLRDDNGQLCPISFASQKLNKVQQNWATIEREAYAVVWSIKKFENYVFGANIDIITDHNPLIFLQKSAPQSAKLQRWA
;
A
#
# COMPACT_ATOMS: atom_id res chain seq x y z
N VAL A 1 -2.33 1.53 10.01
CA VAL A 1 -2.53 1.35 8.56
C VAL A 1 -3.80 0.57 8.31
N GLY A 2 -4.54 0.95 7.28
CA GLY A 2 -5.76 0.27 6.85
C GLY A 2 -5.70 0.07 5.35
N ALA A 3 -6.34 -0.97 4.86
CA ALA A 3 -6.45 -1.28 3.44
C ALA A 3 -7.78 -1.97 3.16
N CYS A 4 -8.31 -1.70 1.97
CA CYS A 4 -9.50 -2.33 1.43
C CYS A 4 -9.13 -2.97 0.09
N LEU A 5 -9.47 -4.24 -0.08
CA LEU A 5 -9.42 -4.93 -1.37
C LEU A 5 -10.81 -4.87 -1.99
N SER A 6 -10.91 -4.30 -3.19
CA SER A 6 -12.16 -4.20 -3.95
C SER A 6 -11.97 -4.77 -5.35
N LEU A 7 -13.03 -5.39 -5.88
CA LEU A 7 -13.15 -5.71 -7.29
C LEU A 7 -13.93 -4.63 -8.01
N ARG A 8 -13.65 -4.46 -9.30
CA ARG A 8 -14.45 -3.63 -10.19
C ARG A 8 -15.49 -4.52 -10.86
N ASP A 9 -16.77 -4.17 -10.75
CA ASP A 9 -17.84 -4.87 -11.46
C ASP A 9 -17.90 -4.47 -12.95
N ASP A 10 -18.79 -5.10 -13.70
CA ASP A 10 -18.99 -4.83 -15.13
C ASP A 10 -19.46 -3.38 -15.41
N ASN A 11 -19.99 -2.69 -14.39
CA ASN A 11 -20.43 -1.29 -14.46
C ASN A 11 -19.33 -0.31 -14.02
N GLY A 12 -18.15 -0.80 -13.65
CA GLY A 12 -17.04 0.02 -13.18
C GLY A 12 -17.11 0.41 -11.70
N GLN A 13 -18.08 -0.08 -10.93
CA GLN A 13 -18.27 0.18 -9.51
C GLN A 13 -17.33 -0.70 -8.66
N LEU A 14 -16.78 -0.12 -7.59
CA LEU A 14 -15.90 -0.82 -6.67
C LEU A 14 -16.72 -1.56 -5.61
N CYS A 15 -16.66 -2.90 -5.65
CA CYS A 15 -17.28 -3.80 -4.70
C CYS A 15 -16.22 -4.29 -3.69
N PRO A 16 -16.33 -3.95 -2.40
CA PRO A 16 -15.35 -4.37 -1.40
C PRO A 16 -15.43 -5.88 -1.15
N ILE A 17 -14.28 -6.55 -1.18
CA ILE A 17 -14.12 -7.98 -0.88
C ILE A 17 -13.67 -8.17 0.55
N SER A 18 -12.66 -7.40 0.97
CA SER A 18 -11.98 -7.61 2.23
C SER A 18 -11.38 -6.33 2.78
N PHE A 19 -11.44 -6.19 4.10
CA PHE A 19 -10.86 -5.08 4.83
C PHE A 19 -9.79 -5.60 5.78
N ALA A 20 -8.67 -4.90 5.85
CA ALA A 20 -7.60 -5.22 6.78
C ALA A 20 -7.07 -3.96 7.44
N SER A 21 -6.74 -4.04 8.72
CA SER A 21 -6.08 -2.96 9.43
C SER A 21 -5.05 -3.49 10.43
N GLN A 22 -4.01 -2.70 10.65
CA GLN A 22 -2.98 -2.96 11.65
C GLN A 22 -2.61 -1.67 12.38
N LYS A 23 -2.54 -1.74 13.70
CA LYS A 23 -2.02 -0.66 14.53
C LYS A 23 -0.52 -0.52 14.32
N LEU A 24 -0.05 0.69 14.11
CA LEU A 24 1.38 1.00 14.04
C LEU A 24 2.00 0.82 15.43
N ASN A 25 3.19 0.24 15.50
CA ASN A 25 3.97 0.17 16.73
C ASN A 25 4.55 1.57 17.10
N LYS A 26 5.10 1.72 18.30
CA LYS A 26 5.62 3.02 18.80
C LYS A 26 6.66 3.64 17.86
N VAL A 27 7.51 2.82 17.24
CA VAL A 27 8.56 3.30 16.32
C VAL A 27 7.94 3.77 15.00
N GLN A 28 6.98 3.01 14.47
CA GLN A 28 6.26 3.29 13.24
C GLN A 28 5.37 4.52 13.32
N GLN A 29 4.84 4.82 14.50
CA GLN A 29 4.05 6.03 14.73
C GLN A 29 4.90 7.31 14.54
N ASN A 30 6.21 7.22 14.79
CA ASN A 30 7.16 8.33 14.63
C ASN A 30 7.74 8.43 13.20
N TRP A 31 7.37 7.52 12.30
CA TRP A 31 7.82 7.58 10.90
C TRP A 31 7.21 8.77 10.16
N ALA A 32 7.93 9.27 9.16
CA ALA A 32 7.40 10.29 8.28
C ALA A 32 6.12 9.78 7.59
N THR A 33 5.21 10.68 7.24
CA THR A 33 3.95 10.32 6.57
C THR A 33 4.19 9.48 5.31
N ILE A 34 5.17 9.86 4.50
CA ILE A 34 5.60 9.12 3.31
C ILE A 34 6.02 7.66 3.61
N GLU A 35 6.74 7.44 4.72
CA GLU A 35 7.19 6.11 5.13
C GLU A 35 6.03 5.26 5.65
N ARG A 36 5.07 5.89 6.34
CA ARG A 36 3.86 5.21 6.83
C ARG A 36 2.95 4.79 5.68
N GLU A 37 2.83 5.62 4.65
CA GLU A 37 2.08 5.33 3.43
C GLU A 37 2.76 4.22 2.61
N ALA A 38 4.08 4.31 2.38
CA ALA A 38 4.83 3.25 1.71
C ALA A 38 4.71 1.91 2.46
N TYR A 39 4.83 1.93 3.78
CA TYR A 39 4.60 0.74 4.61
C TYR A 39 3.17 0.21 4.47
N ALA A 40 2.15 1.08 4.41
CA ALA A 40 0.76 0.66 4.24
C ALA A 40 0.54 -0.11 2.93
N VAL A 41 1.16 0.34 1.83
CA VAL A 41 1.09 -0.33 0.51
C VAL A 41 1.76 -1.68 0.55
N VAL A 42 3.00 -1.76 1.04
CA VAL A 42 3.75 -3.04 1.10
C VAL A 42 3.04 -4.02 2.03
N TRP A 43 2.52 -3.53 3.15
CA TRP A 43 1.78 -4.34 4.11
C TRP A 43 0.46 -4.85 3.53
N SER A 44 -0.29 -4.04 2.79
CA SER A 44 -1.57 -4.44 2.20
C SER A 44 -1.39 -5.51 1.12
N ILE A 45 -0.40 -5.37 0.23
CA ILE A 45 -0.10 -6.38 -0.80
C ILE A 45 0.23 -7.73 -0.14
N LYS A 46 1.08 -7.73 0.89
CA LYS A 46 1.40 -8.95 1.64
C LYS A 46 0.18 -9.52 2.36
N LYS A 47 -0.70 -8.65 2.89
CA LYS A 47 -1.88 -9.09 3.62
C LYS A 47 -2.91 -9.75 2.69
N PHE A 48 -3.00 -9.28 1.44
CA PHE A 48 -3.90 -9.79 0.41
C PHE A 48 -3.21 -10.70 -0.61
N GLU A 49 -2.01 -11.22 -0.31
CA GLU A 49 -1.21 -12.04 -1.23
C GLU A 49 -2.03 -13.16 -1.87
N ASN A 50 -2.85 -13.87 -1.09
CA ASN A 50 -3.73 -14.93 -1.58
C ASN A 50 -4.76 -14.49 -2.64
N TYR A 51 -5.09 -13.20 -2.70
CA TYR A 51 -6.03 -12.63 -3.68
C TYR A 51 -5.32 -11.97 -4.86
N VAL A 52 -4.18 -11.32 -4.61
CA VAL A 52 -3.51 -10.48 -5.62
C VAL A 52 -2.36 -11.19 -6.34
N PHE A 53 -1.95 -12.37 -5.87
CA PHE A 53 -0.85 -13.11 -6.47
C PHE A 53 -1.13 -13.46 -7.94
N GLY A 54 -0.28 -12.97 -8.85
CA GLY A 54 -0.41 -13.18 -10.29
C GLY A 54 -1.48 -12.34 -10.99
N ALA A 55 -2.18 -11.45 -10.28
CA ALA A 55 -3.17 -10.55 -10.85
C ALA A 55 -2.60 -9.14 -11.06
N ASN A 56 -3.08 -8.46 -12.11
CA ASN A 56 -2.85 -7.01 -12.24
C ASN A 56 -3.73 -6.27 -11.24
N ILE A 57 -3.11 -5.45 -10.40
CA ILE A 57 -3.80 -4.69 -9.36
C ILE A 57 -3.56 -3.20 -9.52
N ASP A 58 -4.62 -2.42 -9.29
CA ASP A 58 -4.53 -0.97 -9.17
C ASP A 58 -4.45 -0.59 -7.69
N ILE A 59 -3.44 0.20 -7.33
CA ILE A 59 -3.23 0.68 -5.97
C ILE A 59 -3.74 2.13 -5.88
N ILE A 60 -4.77 2.35 -5.07
CA ILE A 60 -5.35 3.68 -4.84
C ILE A 60 -4.87 4.18 -3.47
N THR A 61 -4.10 5.26 -3.47
CA THR A 61 -3.62 5.95 -2.25
C THR A 61 -3.96 7.43 -2.30
N ASP A 62 -4.21 8.02 -1.13
CA ASP A 62 -4.56 9.44 -0.93
C ASP A 62 -3.40 10.39 -1.21
N HIS A 63 -2.17 9.91 -0.98
CA HIS A 63 -0.96 10.60 -1.37
C HIS A 63 -0.28 9.86 -2.51
N ASN A 64 0.66 10.52 -3.21
CA ASN A 64 1.38 9.96 -4.34
C ASN A 64 2.83 9.50 -3.99
N PRO A 65 3.09 8.67 -2.95
CA PRO A 65 4.44 8.25 -2.59
C PRO A 65 5.15 7.51 -3.71
N LEU A 66 4.40 6.79 -4.54
CA LEU A 66 4.94 5.97 -5.62
C LEU A 66 5.53 6.83 -6.73
N ILE A 67 4.97 8.01 -7.03
CA ILE A 67 5.64 8.97 -7.93
C ILE A 67 6.95 9.45 -7.30
N PHE A 68 7.03 9.59 -5.98
CA PHE A 68 8.29 9.96 -5.31
C PHE A 68 9.29 8.80 -5.31
N LEU A 69 8.87 7.55 -5.09
CA LEU A 69 9.75 6.37 -5.21
C LEU A 69 10.26 6.16 -6.64
N GLN A 70 9.43 6.45 -7.64
CA GLN A 70 9.75 6.27 -9.06
C GLN A 70 10.56 7.44 -9.64
N LYS A 71 10.38 8.68 -9.15
CA LYS A 71 11.13 9.89 -9.60
C LYS A 71 12.35 10.23 -8.73
N SER A 72 12.31 9.90 -7.45
CA SER A 72 13.36 10.18 -6.48
C SER A 72 13.84 8.84 -5.93
N ALA A 73 14.84 8.23 -6.56
CA ALA A 73 15.53 7.09 -5.98
C ALA A 73 15.92 7.44 -4.53
N PRO A 74 15.30 6.81 -3.51
CA PRO A 74 15.48 7.28 -2.15
C PRO A 74 16.88 6.91 -1.67
N GLN A 75 17.64 7.88 -1.16
CA GLN A 75 18.88 7.64 -0.41
C GLN A 75 18.65 6.87 0.92
N SER A 76 17.40 6.59 1.29
CA SER A 76 17.06 5.78 2.44
C SER A 76 17.06 4.29 2.09
N ALA A 77 18.02 3.55 2.65
CA ALA A 77 18.17 2.10 2.48
C ALA A 77 16.90 1.29 2.83
N LYS A 78 16.01 1.82 3.68
CA LYS A 78 14.73 1.18 4.02
C LYS A 78 13.73 1.21 2.87
N LEU A 79 13.65 2.34 2.16
CA LEU A 79 12.74 2.49 1.02
C LEU A 79 13.22 1.68 -0.19
N GLN A 80 14.53 1.61 -0.42
CA GLN A 80 15.10 0.75 -1.47
C GLN A 80 14.83 -0.75 -1.23
N ARG A 81 14.77 -1.19 0.03
CA ARG A 81 14.45 -2.59 0.36
C ARG A 81 12.99 -2.95 0.05
N TRP A 82 12.11 -1.96 -0.09
CA TRP A 82 10.67 -2.14 -0.28
C TRP A 82 10.19 -1.72 -1.67
N ALA A 83 11.08 -1.14 -2.47
CA ALA A 83 10.85 -0.84 -3.88
C ALA A 83 10.90 -2.10 -4.75
#